data_AF-A0A5J4VF44-F1
#
_entry.id   AF-A0A5J4VF44-F1
#
_cell.length_a   1.000
_cell.length_b   1.000
_cell.length_c   1.000
_cell.angle_alpha   90.00
_cell.angle_beta   90.00
_cell.angle_gamma   90.00
#
_symmetry.space_group_name_H-M   'P 1'
#
loop_
_entity.id
_entity.type
_entity.pdbx_description
1 polymer ?
#
loop_
_entity_poly.entity_id
_entity_poly.type
_entity_poly.pdbx_seq_one_letter_code
_entity_poly.pdbx_strand_id
1 'polypeptide(L)'
;MLNSEAMNAKLDPFSGAHSDSIPYATQIPKSLLFKDVKVKEDTFTLNNDNYTTILFDPLVNKGIVKFVVQSIKNLGAVGIADETVKYERRESPQARGGGKIVGYDQFGDIEHKYKLIEGNTKFDTEDRVTLELDMDSSPRTLTFFVNDEEQMNYVTNIPAAVRAFLFKKASAFKVLKFDALSAPTAKHGAGSRAWEYGTEWEK
;
A
#
# COMPACT_ATOMS: atom_id res chain seq x y z
N MET A 1 -38.17 28.01 28.62
CA MET A 1 -37.77 26.75 27.96
C MET A 1 -36.76 27.12 26.88
N LEU A 2 -35.47 26.88 27.12
CA LEU A 2 -34.40 27.07 26.15
C LEU A 2 -33.64 25.74 26.11
N ASN A 3 -33.58 25.16 24.92
CA ASN A 3 -33.13 23.80 24.65
C ASN A 3 -31.66 23.60 25.01
N SER A 4 -31.43 22.54 25.74
CA SER A 4 -30.17 21.82 25.83
C SER A 4 -29.94 21.04 24.54
N GLU A 5 -29.00 21.47 23.71
CA GLU A 5 -28.36 20.58 22.73
C GLU A 5 -26.88 20.51 23.05
N ALA A 6 -26.56 19.50 23.86
CA ALA A 6 -25.20 19.02 24.03
C ALA A 6 -24.68 18.61 22.65
N MET A 7 -23.59 19.25 22.23
CA MET A 7 -22.80 18.81 21.08
C MET A 7 -22.25 17.43 21.38
N ASN A 8 -22.91 16.41 20.85
CA ASN A 8 -22.41 15.05 20.81
C ASN A 8 -21.34 15.00 19.71
N ALA A 9 -20.15 15.54 20.00
CA ALA A 9 -18.97 15.32 19.19
C ALA A 9 -18.64 13.82 19.28
N LYS A 10 -19.02 13.08 18.24
CA LYS A 10 -18.60 11.70 18.01
C LYS A 10 -17.07 11.73 17.97
N LEU A 11 -16.44 11.35 19.08
CA LEU A 11 -14.99 11.15 19.16
C LEU A 11 -14.61 10.17 18.06
N ASP A 12 -13.75 10.62 17.16
CA ASP A 12 -13.11 9.77 16.17
C ASP A 12 -12.24 8.76 16.93
N PRO A 13 -12.56 7.45 16.88
CA PRO A 13 -11.84 6.43 17.63
C PRO A 13 -10.40 6.21 17.11
N PHE A 14 -9.97 6.93 16.07
CA PHE A 14 -8.62 6.87 15.51
C PHE A 14 -7.72 8.08 15.83
N SER A 15 -8.18 9.00 16.68
CA SER A 15 -7.42 10.22 17.08
C SER A 15 -6.16 9.99 17.94
N GLY A 16 -5.76 8.73 18.19
CA GLY A 16 -4.69 8.38 19.13
C GLY A 16 -3.27 8.29 18.57
N ALA A 17 -3.09 8.22 17.25
CA ALA A 17 -1.75 8.15 16.65
C ALA A 17 -1.37 9.51 16.06
N HIS A 18 -0.33 10.14 16.63
CA HIS A 18 0.32 11.29 15.99
C HIS A 18 1.03 10.76 14.74
N SER A 19 0.79 11.37 13.58
CA SER A 19 1.47 11.02 12.33
C SER A 19 2.28 12.19 11.82
N ASP A 20 3.53 11.90 11.43
CA ASP A 20 4.43 12.89 10.84
C ASP A 20 4.62 12.57 9.36
N SER A 21 4.41 13.57 8.49
CA SER A 21 4.56 13.38 7.05
C SER A 21 6.01 13.14 6.67
N ILE A 22 6.23 12.09 5.87
CA ILE A 22 7.51 11.70 5.30
C ILE A 22 7.55 12.21 3.84
N PRO A 23 8.52 13.07 3.49
CA PRO A 23 8.75 13.43 2.09
C PRO A 23 9.08 12.18 1.28
N TYR A 24 8.44 12.02 0.13
CA TYR A 24 8.64 10.86 -0.72
C TYR A 24 9.12 11.25 -2.13
N ALA A 25 9.81 10.33 -2.78
CA ALA A 25 10.22 10.46 -4.17
C ALA A 25 9.86 9.19 -4.95
N THR A 26 9.71 9.29 -6.26
CA THR A 26 9.40 8.13 -7.10
C THR A 26 10.62 7.66 -7.87
N GLN A 27 10.86 6.36 -7.88
CA GLN A 27 11.86 5.73 -8.74
C GLN A 27 11.20 5.38 -10.08
N ILE A 28 10.99 6.41 -10.89
CA ILE A 28 10.55 6.26 -12.27
C ILE A 28 11.79 6.28 -13.15
N PRO A 29 12.11 5.20 -13.89
CA PRO A 29 13.14 5.23 -14.92
C PRO A 29 13.01 6.46 -15.82
N LYS A 30 14.13 7.13 -16.13
CA LYS A 30 14.11 8.34 -17.00
C LYS A 30 13.49 8.06 -18.38
N SER A 31 13.53 6.81 -18.84
CA SER A 31 12.88 6.33 -20.07
C SER A 31 11.34 6.32 -20.00
N LEU A 32 10.76 6.29 -18.79
CA LEU A 32 9.32 6.32 -18.51
C LEU A 32 8.79 7.75 -18.30
N LEU A 33 9.61 8.61 -17.67
CA LEU A 33 9.28 10.02 -17.45
C LEU A 33 8.96 10.71 -18.79
N PHE A 34 7.84 11.42 -18.83
CA PHE A 34 7.29 12.15 -19.99
C PHE A 34 6.71 11.31 -21.14
N LYS A 35 7.02 10.02 -21.24
CA LYS A 35 6.48 9.13 -22.29
C LYS A 35 5.24 8.37 -21.87
N ASP A 36 5.26 7.79 -20.67
CA ASP A 36 4.21 6.87 -20.22
C ASP A 36 3.45 7.38 -18.97
N VAL A 37 4.14 8.11 -18.08
CA VAL A 37 3.56 8.60 -16.82
C VAL A 37 3.55 10.13 -16.80
N LYS A 38 2.38 10.71 -16.54
CA LYS A 38 2.22 12.13 -16.17
C LYS A 38 2.07 12.23 -14.66
N VAL A 39 2.83 13.12 -14.05
CA VAL A 39 2.73 13.42 -12.61
C VAL A 39 2.29 14.88 -12.48
N LYS A 40 1.19 15.12 -11.75
CA LYS A 40 0.72 16.45 -11.38
C LYS A 40 0.41 16.43 -9.89
N GLU A 41 1.11 17.24 -9.11
CA GLU A 41 1.11 17.16 -7.65
C GLU A 41 1.46 15.72 -7.24
N ASP A 42 0.55 15.02 -6.57
CA ASP A 42 0.69 13.62 -6.16
C ASP A 42 -0.15 12.65 -6.99
N THR A 43 -0.71 13.13 -8.12
CA THR A 43 -1.51 12.31 -9.04
C THR A 43 -0.63 11.76 -10.16
N PHE A 44 -0.66 10.45 -10.32
CA PHE A 44 0.11 9.73 -11.33
C PHE A 44 -0.84 9.09 -12.33
N THR A 45 -0.79 9.56 -13.57
CA THR A 45 -1.67 9.09 -14.65
C THR A 45 -0.86 8.41 -15.75
N LEU A 46 -1.27 7.22 -16.17
CA LEU A 46 -0.77 6.64 -17.42
C LEU A 46 -1.43 7.32 -18.63
N ASN A 47 -0.63 7.69 -19.62
CA ASN A 47 -1.11 8.28 -20.87
C ASN A 47 -1.24 7.25 -22.02
N ASN A 48 -1.03 5.97 -21.74
CA ASN A 48 -1.15 4.85 -22.67
C ASN A 48 -1.48 3.54 -21.92
N ASP A 49 -1.66 2.46 -22.68
CA ASP A 49 -2.07 1.15 -22.14
C ASP A 49 -0.89 0.28 -21.66
N ASN A 50 0.32 0.83 -21.58
CA ASN A 50 1.45 0.10 -21.02
C ASN A 50 1.19 -0.20 -19.54
N TYR A 51 1.68 -1.35 -19.08
CA TYR A 51 1.78 -1.62 -17.66
C TYR A 51 3.03 -0.92 -17.09
N THR A 52 2.93 -0.38 -15.88
CA THR A 52 4.04 0.33 -15.23
C THR A 52 4.00 0.10 -13.72
N THR A 53 5.14 -0.28 -13.17
CA THR A 53 5.35 -0.39 -11.72
C THR A 53 6.23 0.77 -11.26
N ILE A 54 5.80 1.51 -10.24
CA ILE A 54 6.52 2.65 -9.67
C ILE A 54 6.89 2.32 -8.23
N LEU A 55 8.16 2.46 -7.88
CA LEU A 55 8.64 2.36 -6.49
C LEU A 55 8.71 3.75 -5.85
N PHE A 56 8.53 3.79 -4.54
CA PHE A 56 8.55 5.01 -3.73
C PHE A 56 9.70 4.94 -2.73
N ASP A 57 10.48 6.01 -2.68
CA ASP A 57 11.42 6.31 -1.60
C ASP A 57 10.71 7.20 -0.56
N PRO A 58 11.05 7.11 0.74
CA PRO A 58 12.22 6.42 1.27
C PRO A 58 12.08 4.89 1.28
N LEU A 59 13.23 4.23 1.29
CA LEU A 59 13.32 2.84 1.71
C LEU A 59 12.90 2.75 3.18
N VAL A 60 11.84 1.99 3.46
CA VAL A 60 11.26 1.82 4.79
C VAL A 60 11.99 0.66 5.47
N ASN A 61 12.70 0.93 6.56
CA ASN A 61 13.53 -0.07 7.27
C ASN A 61 13.44 0.00 8.80
N LYS A 62 12.57 0.86 9.33
CA LYS A 62 12.35 1.07 10.77
C LYS A 62 11.05 1.83 11.00
N GLY A 63 10.56 1.81 12.22
CA GLY A 63 9.36 2.53 12.62
C GLY A 63 8.09 1.93 12.01
N ILE A 64 7.01 2.66 12.22
CA ILE A 64 5.69 2.33 11.71
C ILE A 64 5.36 3.34 10.63
N VAL A 65 5.08 2.87 9.42
CA VAL A 65 4.88 3.71 8.24
C VAL A 65 3.53 3.43 7.62
N LYS A 66 2.78 4.49 7.32
CA LYS A 66 1.49 4.44 6.64
C LYS A 66 1.61 5.06 5.25
N PHE A 67 1.41 4.24 4.21
CA PHE A 67 1.36 4.69 2.82
C PHE A 67 -0.08 4.59 2.31
N VAL A 68 -0.70 5.74 2.04
CA VAL A 68 -2.12 5.83 1.67
C VAL A 68 -2.24 6.30 0.23
N VAL A 69 -2.97 5.55 -0.58
CA VAL A 69 -3.22 5.87 -1.99
C VAL A 69 -4.71 5.87 -2.28
N GLN A 70 -5.13 6.74 -3.18
CA GLN A 70 -6.49 6.77 -3.71
C GLN A 70 -6.48 6.26 -5.15
N SER A 71 -7.34 5.30 -5.45
CA SER A 71 -7.62 4.87 -6.82
C SER A 71 -8.40 5.99 -7.54
N ILE A 72 -7.83 6.59 -8.60
CA ILE A 72 -8.53 7.63 -9.38
C ILE A 72 -9.17 7.03 -10.64
N LYS A 73 -8.57 5.96 -11.17
CA LYS A 73 -9.11 5.20 -12.29
C LYS A 73 -8.41 3.84 -12.36
N ASN A 74 -9.11 2.75 -12.11
CA ASN A 74 -8.64 1.37 -12.33
C ASN A 74 -7.21 1.06 -11.81
N LEU A 75 -6.90 1.43 -10.56
CA LEU A 75 -5.61 1.05 -9.96
C LEU A 75 -5.46 -0.49 -9.99
N GLY A 76 -4.33 -0.99 -10.49
CA GLY A 76 -4.16 -2.44 -10.66
C GLY A 76 -3.79 -3.15 -9.35
N ALA A 77 -2.75 -2.65 -8.68
CA ALA A 77 -2.32 -3.16 -7.38
C ALA A 77 -1.45 -2.13 -6.64
N VAL A 78 -1.34 -2.30 -5.33
CA VAL A 78 -0.40 -1.61 -4.43
C VAL A 78 0.34 -2.65 -3.60
N GLY A 79 1.56 -2.38 -3.14
CA GLY A 79 2.27 -3.37 -2.35
C GLY A 79 3.67 -2.95 -1.93
N ILE A 80 4.48 -3.92 -1.55
CA ILE A 80 5.89 -3.73 -1.21
C ILE A 80 6.82 -4.53 -2.11
N ALA A 81 8.02 -4.00 -2.31
CA ALA A 81 9.12 -4.67 -2.96
C ALA A 81 10.37 -4.65 -2.10
N ASP A 82 11.13 -5.74 -2.15
CA ASP A 82 12.46 -5.87 -1.57
C ASP A 82 13.40 -4.75 -2.07
N GLU A 83 14.34 -4.34 -1.22
CA GLU A 83 15.22 -3.20 -1.50
C GLU A 83 16.05 -3.33 -2.78
N THR A 84 16.28 -4.57 -3.25
CA THR A 84 17.08 -4.87 -4.44
C THR A 84 16.28 -4.69 -5.74
N VAL A 85 14.96 -4.57 -5.66
CA VAL A 85 14.08 -4.49 -6.83
C VAL A 85 14.20 -3.12 -7.49
N LYS A 86 14.39 -3.13 -8.81
CA LYS A 86 14.36 -1.95 -9.68
C LYS A 86 13.64 -2.32 -10.96
N TYR A 87 12.60 -1.56 -11.30
CA TYR A 87 11.81 -1.80 -12.52
C TYR A 87 12.32 -0.95 -13.67
N GLU A 88 12.24 -1.52 -14.86
CA GLU A 88 12.40 -0.84 -16.14
C GLU A 88 11.03 -0.54 -16.78
N ARG A 89 11.06 0.11 -17.94
CA ARG A 89 9.85 0.42 -18.70
C ARG A 89 9.09 -0.86 -19.07
N ARG A 90 7.76 -0.86 -18.89
CA ARG A 90 6.87 -1.99 -19.20
C ARG A 90 7.28 -3.25 -18.44
N GLU A 91 7.41 -3.13 -17.13
CA GLU A 91 7.63 -4.25 -16.23
C GLU A 91 6.51 -4.30 -15.18
N SER A 92 5.91 -5.49 -15.01
CA SER A 92 4.95 -5.77 -13.96
C SER A 92 5.68 -6.01 -12.63
N PRO A 93 4.98 -6.03 -11.48
CA PRO A 93 5.61 -6.22 -10.18
C PRO A 93 6.44 -7.51 -10.10
N GLN A 94 5.99 -8.57 -10.78
CA GLN A 94 6.64 -9.88 -10.76
C GLN A 94 7.87 -9.97 -11.69
N ALA A 95 8.12 -8.98 -12.57
CA ALA A 95 9.20 -9.02 -13.57
C ALA A 95 10.62 -9.11 -12.96
N ARG A 96 10.75 -8.78 -11.67
CA ARG A 96 12.01 -8.85 -10.91
C ARG A 96 12.02 -9.97 -9.86
N GLY A 97 11.07 -10.90 -9.95
CA GLY A 97 10.92 -12.08 -9.12
C GLY A 97 9.75 -11.96 -8.14
N GLY A 98 8.72 -12.80 -8.31
CA GLY A 98 7.52 -12.80 -7.44
C GLY A 98 7.79 -13.09 -5.96
N GLY A 99 8.94 -13.68 -5.61
CA GLY A 99 9.37 -13.86 -4.22
C GLY A 99 10.00 -12.63 -3.57
N LYS A 100 10.12 -11.52 -4.30
CA LYS A 100 10.67 -10.24 -3.81
C LYS A 100 9.62 -9.18 -3.57
N ILE A 101 8.34 -9.50 -3.74
CA ILE A 101 7.23 -8.55 -3.66
C ILE A 101 6.07 -9.16 -2.89
N VAL A 102 5.26 -8.29 -2.30
CA VAL A 102 3.89 -8.62 -1.90
C VAL A 102 2.99 -7.58 -2.57
N GLY A 103 2.02 -8.05 -3.35
CA GLY A 103 1.01 -7.18 -3.97
C GLY A 103 -0.36 -7.36 -3.31
N TYR A 104 -1.17 -6.31 -3.33
CA TYR A 104 -2.60 -6.34 -3.04
C TYR A 104 -3.32 -5.73 -4.23
N ASP A 105 -4.11 -6.54 -4.93
CA ASP A 105 -4.72 -6.17 -6.19
C ASP A 105 -6.17 -5.67 -6.04
N GLN A 106 -6.69 -5.07 -7.11
CA GLN A 106 -8.05 -4.52 -7.15
C GLN A 106 -9.16 -5.54 -6.91
N PHE A 107 -8.90 -6.84 -7.01
CA PHE A 107 -9.89 -7.88 -6.74
C PHE A 107 -9.95 -8.27 -5.26
N GLY A 108 -9.05 -7.74 -4.45
CA GLY A 108 -8.95 -8.07 -3.04
C GLY A 108 -7.95 -9.20 -2.76
N ASP A 109 -7.14 -9.60 -3.74
CA ASP A 109 -6.20 -10.69 -3.54
C ASP A 109 -4.83 -10.16 -3.11
N ILE A 110 -4.22 -10.82 -2.12
CA ILE A 110 -2.79 -10.62 -1.83
C ILE A 110 -1.96 -11.65 -2.59
N GLU A 111 -0.87 -11.21 -3.21
CA GLU A 111 0.02 -12.05 -4.02
C GLU A 111 1.44 -12.07 -3.45
N HIS A 112 2.00 -13.28 -3.30
CA HIS A 112 3.44 -13.49 -3.04
C HIS A 112 3.90 -14.80 -3.70
N LYS A 113 5.10 -14.82 -4.30
CA LYS A 113 5.64 -15.99 -5.03
C LYS A 113 4.64 -16.59 -6.04
N TYR A 114 3.91 -15.74 -6.76
CA TYR A 114 2.89 -16.13 -7.74
C TYR A 114 1.71 -16.93 -7.15
N LYS A 115 1.50 -16.86 -5.83
CA LYS A 115 0.36 -17.42 -5.13
C LYS A 115 -0.57 -16.29 -4.69
N LEU A 116 -1.85 -16.44 -5.03
CA LEU A 116 -2.92 -15.52 -4.68
C LEU A 116 -3.70 -16.05 -3.49
N ILE A 117 -3.91 -15.19 -2.50
CA ILE A 117 -4.77 -15.44 -1.36
C ILE A 117 -5.94 -14.46 -1.41
N GLU A 118 -7.13 -15.05 -1.42
CA GLU A 118 -8.41 -14.35 -1.44
C GLU A 118 -8.88 -14.02 -0.01
N GLY A 119 -9.95 -13.22 0.07
CA GLY A 119 -10.69 -12.97 1.32
C GLY A 119 -10.57 -11.55 1.85
N ASN A 120 -9.64 -10.74 1.31
CA ASN A 120 -9.71 -9.30 1.54
C ASN A 120 -10.75 -8.67 0.61
N THR A 121 -11.16 -7.45 0.95
CA THR A 121 -12.16 -6.70 0.19
C THR A 121 -11.53 -6.18 -1.10
N LYS A 122 -12.23 -6.25 -2.22
CA LYS A 122 -11.81 -5.56 -3.45
C LYS A 122 -11.83 -4.02 -3.25
N PHE A 123 -11.08 -3.28 -4.06
CA PHE A 123 -11.18 -1.82 -4.08
C PHE A 123 -11.47 -1.32 -5.48
N ASP A 124 -12.31 -0.29 -5.56
CA ASP A 124 -12.78 0.30 -6.82
C ASP A 124 -12.19 1.71 -7.02
N THR A 125 -12.75 2.47 -7.96
CA THR A 125 -12.37 3.89 -8.16
C THR A 125 -12.88 4.72 -6.98
N GLU A 126 -12.12 5.74 -6.60
CA GLU A 126 -12.27 6.61 -5.41
C GLU A 126 -11.89 5.98 -4.07
N ASP A 127 -11.79 4.65 -3.98
CA ASP A 127 -11.38 3.97 -2.74
C ASP A 127 -9.95 4.31 -2.34
N ARG A 128 -9.75 4.36 -1.01
CA ARG A 128 -8.43 4.50 -0.39
C ARG A 128 -7.89 3.13 -0.04
N VAL A 129 -6.68 2.83 -0.51
CA VAL A 129 -5.93 1.65 -0.08
C VAL A 129 -4.75 2.10 0.75
N THR A 130 -4.54 1.46 1.89
CA THR A 130 -3.44 1.78 2.79
C THR A 130 -2.55 0.56 3.01
N LEU A 131 -1.24 0.80 2.99
CA LEU A 131 -0.25 -0.11 3.54
C LEU A 131 0.19 0.45 4.90
N GLU A 132 0.06 -0.34 5.97
CA GLU A 132 0.74 -0.09 7.24
C GLU A 132 1.89 -1.08 7.40
N LEU A 133 3.10 -0.55 7.46
CA LEU A 133 4.33 -1.28 7.69
C LEU A 133 4.74 -1.07 9.14
N ASP A 134 4.78 -2.13 9.93
CA ASP A 134 5.40 -2.11 11.25
C ASP A 134 6.75 -2.81 11.14
N MET A 135 7.81 -2.01 11.06
CA MET A 135 9.18 -2.50 10.93
C MET A 135 9.86 -2.70 12.30
N ASP A 136 9.24 -2.22 13.37
CA ASP A 136 9.76 -2.33 14.75
C ASP A 136 9.22 -3.58 15.47
N SER A 137 8.10 -4.13 14.98
CA SER A 137 7.55 -5.39 15.49
C SER A 137 8.41 -6.61 15.12
N SER A 138 8.25 -7.67 15.93
CA SER A 138 8.86 -8.98 15.73
C SER A 138 7.79 -10.06 15.88
N PRO A 139 7.24 -10.59 14.78
CA PRO A 139 7.66 -10.38 13.39
C PRO A 139 7.25 -9.00 12.83
N ARG A 140 8.04 -8.47 11.87
CA ARG A 140 7.66 -7.27 11.09
C ARG A 140 6.42 -7.55 10.28
N THR A 141 5.53 -6.56 10.15
CA THR A 141 4.22 -6.78 9.50
C THR A 141 3.92 -5.79 8.38
N LEU A 142 3.18 -6.27 7.38
CA LEU A 142 2.47 -5.45 6.40
C LEU A 142 0.98 -5.72 6.53
N THR A 143 0.22 -4.68 6.85
CA THR A 143 -1.24 -4.73 6.96
C THR A 143 -1.89 -3.86 5.89
N PHE A 144 -3.01 -4.33 5.35
CA PHE A 144 -3.76 -3.62 4.32
C PHE A 144 -5.05 -3.04 4.89
N PHE A 145 -5.45 -1.88 4.38
CA PHE A 145 -6.75 -1.29 4.69
C PHE A 145 -7.43 -0.82 3.40
N VAL A 146 -8.76 -0.95 3.34
CA VAL A 146 -9.60 -0.35 2.31
C VAL A 146 -10.55 0.61 3.01
N ASN A 147 -10.53 1.89 2.63
CA ASN A 147 -11.35 2.95 3.26
C ASN A 147 -11.24 2.98 4.80
N ASP A 148 -10.01 2.82 5.30
CA ASP A 148 -9.67 2.76 6.73
C ASP A 148 -10.19 1.53 7.48
N GLU A 149 -10.78 0.56 6.77
CA GLU A 149 -11.13 -0.75 7.32
C GLU A 149 -9.98 -1.74 7.15
N GLU A 150 -9.49 -2.29 8.27
CA GLU A 150 -8.41 -3.28 8.30
C GLU A 150 -8.83 -4.58 7.61
N GLN A 151 -7.96 -5.11 6.74
CA GLN A 151 -8.23 -6.33 5.99
C GLN A 151 -7.79 -7.59 6.76
N MET A 152 -8.50 -8.70 6.53
CA MET A 152 -8.30 -9.92 7.32
C MET A 152 -6.95 -10.60 7.07
N ASN A 153 -6.47 -10.60 5.82
CA ASN A 153 -5.18 -11.19 5.46
C ASN A 153 -4.08 -10.12 5.50
N TYR A 154 -3.05 -10.38 6.29
CA TYR A 154 -1.86 -9.53 6.43
C TYR A 154 -0.59 -10.38 6.32
N VAL A 155 0.57 -9.73 6.14
CA VAL A 155 1.85 -10.42 5.95
C VAL A 155 2.75 -10.20 7.15
N THR A 156 3.45 -11.26 7.56
CA THR A 156 4.46 -11.28 8.63
C THR A 156 5.84 -11.63 8.08
N ASN A 157 6.88 -11.35 8.86
CA ASN A 157 8.28 -11.59 8.50
C ASN A 157 8.72 -10.90 7.20
N ILE A 158 8.12 -9.73 6.88
CA ILE A 158 8.55 -8.93 5.73
C ILE A 158 10.06 -8.59 5.83
N PRO A 159 10.75 -8.33 4.70
CA PRO A 159 12.18 -8.01 4.70
C PRO A 159 12.54 -6.85 5.63
N ALA A 160 13.80 -6.76 6.04
CA ALA A 160 14.28 -5.70 6.95
C ALA A 160 14.21 -4.30 6.32
N ALA A 161 14.14 -4.21 4.98
CA ALA A 161 13.98 -2.97 4.26
C ALA A 161 13.13 -3.19 2.99
N VAL A 162 12.12 -2.35 2.78
CA VAL A 162 11.18 -2.46 1.66
C VAL A 162 10.81 -1.10 1.09
N ARG A 163 10.38 -1.07 -0.17
CA ARG A 163 9.76 0.11 -0.79
C ARG A 163 8.30 -0.18 -1.08
N ALA A 164 7.44 0.82 -0.89
CA ALA A 164 6.10 0.76 -1.43
C ALA A 164 6.17 0.81 -2.97
N PHE A 165 5.27 0.10 -3.64
CA PHE A 165 5.08 0.19 -5.08
C PHE A 165 3.63 0.40 -5.45
N LEU A 166 3.44 0.96 -6.65
CA LEU A 166 2.14 1.03 -7.31
C LEU A 166 2.21 0.45 -8.70
N PHE A 167 1.25 -0.40 -9.02
CA PHE A 167 1.12 -1.03 -10.32
C PHE A 167 -0.05 -0.42 -11.09
N LYS A 168 0.24 0.04 -12.30
CA LYS A 168 -0.71 0.73 -13.16
C LYS A 168 -0.88 0.03 -14.50
N LYS A 169 -2.12 0.01 -14.99
CA LYS A 169 -2.51 -0.45 -16.33
C LYS A 169 -3.66 0.45 -16.82
N ALA A 170 -3.39 1.33 -17.78
CA ALA A 170 -4.35 2.30 -18.31
C ALA A 170 -5.09 3.12 -17.20
N SER A 171 -4.37 3.46 -16.13
CA SER A 171 -4.94 3.87 -14.84
C SER A 171 -4.36 5.16 -14.27
N ALA A 172 -5.01 5.69 -13.23
CA ALA A 172 -4.57 6.84 -12.46
C ALA A 172 -4.74 6.60 -10.95
N PHE A 173 -3.83 7.15 -10.14
CA PHE A 173 -3.95 7.17 -8.69
C PHE A 173 -3.39 8.46 -8.11
N LYS A 174 -3.72 8.74 -6.85
CA LYS A 174 -3.14 9.82 -6.07
C LYS A 174 -2.50 9.27 -4.79
N VAL A 175 -1.25 9.64 -4.50
CA VAL A 175 -0.69 9.40 -3.16
C VAL A 175 -1.30 10.44 -2.22
N LEU A 176 -1.95 9.98 -1.16
CA LEU A 176 -2.58 10.87 -0.17
C LEU A 176 -1.65 11.13 1.01
N LYS A 177 -0.96 10.09 1.48
CA LYS A 177 -0.08 10.15 2.66
C LYS A 177 1.09 9.19 2.53
N PHE A 178 2.20 9.59 3.10
CA PHE A 178 3.33 8.74 3.40
C PHE A 178 3.81 9.23 4.77
N ASP A 179 3.37 8.59 5.85
CA ASP A 179 3.51 9.12 7.20
C ASP A 179 4.23 8.11 8.10
N ALA A 180 5.01 8.62 9.06
CA ALA A 180 5.46 7.86 10.22
C ALA A 180 4.36 7.90 11.28
N LEU A 181 4.08 6.78 11.94
CA LEU A 181 3.14 6.69 13.05
C LEU A 181 3.89 6.50 14.37
N SER A 182 3.34 7.06 15.45
CA SER A 182 3.85 6.85 16.81
C SER A 182 3.52 5.46 17.38
N ALA A 183 2.52 4.77 16.82
CA ALA A 183 2.02 3.48 17.25
C ALA A 183 1.28 2.78 16.08
N PRO A 184 1.19 1.43 16.06
CA PRO A 184 0.48 0.72 15.00
C PRO A 184 -1.02 0.99 15.12
N THR A 185 -1.71 1.09 13.98
CA THR A 185 -3.18 1.19 13.96
C THR A 185 -3.85 -0.14 13.66
N ALA A 186 -3.12 -1.07 13.03
CA ALA A 186 -3.53 -2.46 12.86
C ALA A 186 -3.73 -3.16 14.21
N LYS A 187 -4.82 -3.91 14.33
CA LYS A 187 -5.21 -4.62 15.55
C LYS A 187 -5.09 -6.13 15.41
N HIS A 188 -5.12 -6.65 14.18
CA HIS A 188 -5.14 -8.08 13.86
C HIS A 188 -6.16 -8.85 14.70
N GLY A 189 -7.42 -8.41 14.61
CA GLY A 189 -8.52 -8.92 15.41
C GLY A 189 -8.86 -10.39 15.15
N ALA A 190 -9.89 -10.88 15.86
CA ALA A 190 -10.37 -12.25 15.67
C ALA A 190 -10.78 -12.49 14.20
N GLY A 191 -10.24 -13.56 13.62
CA GLY A 191 -10.47 -13.91 12.20
C GLY A 191 -9.40 -13.40 11.24
N SER A 192 -8.45 -12.57 11.69
CA SER A 192 -7.28 -12.20 10.87
C SER A 192 -6.38 -13.41 10.63
N ARG A 193 -5.80 -13.48 9.41
CA ARG A 193 -4.87 -14.53 8.98
C ARG A 193 -3.54 -13.92 8.59
N ALA A 194 -2.48 -14.40 9.24
CA ALA A 194 -1.12 -14.01 8.96
C ALA A 194 -0.51 -14.91 7.88
N TRP A 195 0.20 -14.31 6.93
CA TRP A 195 0.92 -15.02 5.88
C TRP A 195 2.40 -14.70 5.96
N GLU A 196 3.24 -15.72 6.07
CA GLU A 196 4.67 -15.51 6.27
C GLU A 196 5.37 -15.23 4.93
N TYR A 197 6.07 -14.10 4.85
CA TYR A 197 6.86 -13.74 3.68
C TYR A 197 7.95 -14.80 3.40
N GLY A 198 8.21 -15.08 2.12
CA GLY A 198 9.23 -16.04 1.66
C GLY A 198 8.74 -17.50 1.63
N THR A 199 7.66 -17.81 2.34
CA THR A 199 7.03 -19.15 2.36
C THR A 199 6.10 -19.34 1.17
N GLU A 200 5.73 -20.59 0.89
CA GLU A 200 4.66 -20.88 -0.07
C GLU A 200 3.31 -20.69 0.62
N TRP A 201 2.42 -19.90 0.01
CA TRP A 201 1.09 -19.66 0.54
C TRP A 201 0.11 -20.69 -0.03
N GLU A 202 -0.64 -21.33 0.85
CA GLU A 202 -1.66 -22.32 0.52
C GLU A 202 -3.02 -21.88 1.07
N LYS A 203 -4.06 -21.98 0.24
CA LYS A 203 -5.43 -21.55 0.58
C LYS A 203 -6.01 -22.36 1.73
#